data_AF-A0A1L3FDN5-F1
#
_entry.id   AF-A0A1L3FDN5-F1
#
_cell.length_a   1.000
_cell.length_b   1.000
_cell.length_c   1.000
_cell.angle_alpha   90.00
_cell.angle_beta   90.00
_cell.angle_gamma   90.00
#
_symmetry.space_group_name_H-M   'P 1'
#
loop_
_entity.id
_entity.type
_entity.pdbx_description
1 polymer ?
#
loop_
_entity_poly.entity_id
_entity_poly.type
_entity_poly.pdbx_seq_one_letter_code
_entity_poly.pdbx_strand_id
1 'polypeptide(L)' 'MAIRKVLRTKAVLEATGWSRSTLYAKIAANKFPRWTKLDPDGQTSIWWSDEVELWQSGKWAPAAEVAA' A
#
# COMPACT_ATOMS: atom_id res chain seq x y z
N MET A 1 -17.83 -4.88 12.44
CA MET A 1 -16.47 -4.61 11.91
C MET A 1 -16.35 -5.28 10.55
N ALA A 2 -16.14 -4.52 9.48
CA ALA A 2 -15.97 -5.09 8.14
C ALA A 2 -14.55 -5.66 8.00
N ILE A 3 -14.44 -6.85 7.43
CA ILE A 3 -13.15 -7.46 7.10
C ILE A 3 -12.52 -6.64 5.96
N ARG A 4 -11.38 -6.00 6.22
CA ARG A 4 -10.62 -5.30 5.18
C ARG A 4 -9.78 -6.29 4.40
N LYS A 5 -9.83 -6.20 3.07
CA LYS A 5 -9.06 -7.07 2.18
C LYS A 5 -7.62 -6.56 2.09
N VAL A 6 -6.68 -7.50 2.27
CA VAL A 6 -5.24 -7.24 2.16
C VAL A 6 -4.74 -7.63 0.78
N LEU A 7 -3.80 -6.85 0.26
CA LEU A 7 -3.05 -7.11 -0.95
C LEU A 7 -1.60 -7.42 -0.59
N ARG A 8 -1.10 -8.54 -1.12
CA ARG A 8 0.32 -8.88 -1.05
C ARG A 8 1.06 -8.22 -2.20
N THR A 9 2.39 -8.16 -2.13
CA THR A 9 3.23 -7.50 -3.14
C THR A 9 2.87 -7.90 -4.57
N LYS A 10 2.65 -9.19 -4.85
CA LYS A 10 2.27 -9.64 -6.21
C LYS A 10 0.99 -8.97 -6.71
N ALA A 11 -0.06 -8.94 -5.89
CA ALA A 11 -1.33 -8.32 -6.25
C ALA A 11 -1.20 -6.80 -6.41
N VAL A 12 -0.34 -6.14 -5.62
CA VAL A 12 -0.06 -4.70 -5.78
C VAL A 12 0.65 -4.43 -7.11
N LEU A 13 1.60 -5.27 -7.50
CA LEU A 13 2.30 -5.13 -8.79
C LEU A 13 1.34 -5.36 -9.96
N GLU A 14 0.44 -6.33 -9.85
CA GLU A 14 -0.61 -6.58 -10.86
C GLU A 14 -1.59 -5.40 -10.94
N ALA A 15 -2.01 -4.83 -9.82
CA ALA A 15 -2.93 -3.69 -9.79
C ALA A 15 -2.31 -2.39 -10.30
N THR A 16 -1.02 -2.17 -10.06
CA THR A 16 -0.31 -0.94 -10.46
C THR A 16 0.38 -1.05 -11.82
N GLY A 17 0.58 -2.27 -12.33
CA GLY A 17 1.36 -2.54 -13.53
C GLY A 17 2.86 -2.25 -13.39
N TRP A 18 3.35 -2.06 -12.16
CA TRP A 18 4.73 -1.66 -11.91
C TRP A 18 5.68 -2.83 -11.66
N SER A 19 6.96 -2.57 -11.88
CA SER A 19 8.03 -3.44 -11.38
C SER A 19 8.19 -3.27 -9.87
N ARG A 20 8.78 -4.28 -9.19
CA ARG A 20 9.12 -4.19 -7.76
C ARG A 20 9.96 -2.96 -7.44
N SER A 21 10.98 -2.68 -8.26
CA SER A 21 11.88 -1.54 -8.06
C SER A 21 11.13 -0.22 -8.15
N THR A 22 10.21 -0.10 -9.12
CA THR A 22 9.35 1.09 -9.26
C THR A 22 8.44 1.26 -8.05
N LEU A 23 7.83 0.19 -7.55
CA LEU A 23 7.01 0.22 -6.34
C LEU A 23 7.80 0.78 -5.15
N TYR A 24 8.97 0.22 -4.85
CA TYR A 24 9.81 0.70 -3.74
C TYR A 24 10.30 2.13 -3.94
N ALA A 25 10.64 2.53 -5.17
CA ALA A 25 11.02 3.92 -5.48
C ALA A 25 9.84 4.90 -5.25
N LYS A 26 8.62 4.52 -5.59
CA LYS A 26 7.41 5.33 -5.36
C LYS A 26 7.08 5.44 -3.88
N ILE A 27 7.28 4.37 -3.11
CA ILE A 27 7.12 4.38 -1.66
C ILE A 27 8.17 5.27 -1.00
N ALA A 28 9.43 5.17 -1.41
CA ALA A 28 10.51 6.05 -0.94
C ALA A 28 10.23 7.52 -1.28
N ALA A 29 9.59 7.78 -2.42
CA ALA A 29 9.15 9.12 -2.84
C ALA A 29 7.83 9.58 -2.19
N ASN A 30 7.25 8.82 -1.25
CA ASN A 30 5.95 9.08 -0.61
C ASN A 30 4.77 9.24 -1.61
N LYS A 31 4.86 8.63 -2.79
CA LYS A 31 3.83 8.66 -3.85
C LYS A 31 2.93 7.43 -3.89
N PHE A 32 3.11 6.51 -2.94
CA PHE A 32 2.35 5.27 -2.83
C PHE A 32 2.28 4.83 -1.37
N PRO A 33 1.20 4.15 -0.93
CA PRO A 33 1.07 3.64 0.44
C PRO A 33 2.23 2.74 0.84
N ARG A 34 2.73 2.95 2.07
CA ARG A 34 3.79 2.14 2.64
C ARG A 34 3.24 0.77 3.04
N TRP A 35 4.06 -0.27 2.91
CA TRP A 35 3.66 -1.59 3.38
C TRP A 35 3.49 -1.60 4.90
N THR A 36 2.48 -2.33 5.36
CA THR A 36 2.27 -2.65 6.76
C THR A 36 2.64 -4.11 7.00
N LYS A 37 3.09 -4.45 8.21
CA LYS A 37 3.29 -5.86 8.57
C LYS A 37 1.94 -6.46 8.98
N LEU A 38 1.61 -7.64 8.45
CA LEU A 38 0.38 -8.34 8.84
C LEU A 38 0.42 -8.79 10.30
N ASP A 39 1.57 -9.29 10.73
CA ASP A 39 1.81 -9.77 12.09
C ASP A 39 2.92 -8.92 12.75
N PRO A 40 2.83 -8.64 14.05
CA PRO A 40 3.86 -7.89 14.79
C PRO A 40 5.27 -8.51 14.63
N ASP A 41 5.33 -9.84 14.69
CA ASP A 41 6.55 -10.65 14.57
C ASP A 41 6.76 -11.24 13.17
N GLY A 42 5.86 -10.93 12.22
CA GLY A 42 5.89 -11.49 10.88
C GLY A 42 6.84 -10.77 9.92
N GLN A 43 7.29 -11.51 8.92
CA GLN A 43 8.01 -11.00 7.75
C GLN A 43 7.06 -10.57 6.62
N THR A 44 5.74 -10.74 6.80
CA THR A 44 4.76 -10.53 5.73
C THR A 44 4.36 -9.08 5.60
N SER A 45 4.82 -8.44 4.53
CA SER A 45 4.39 -7.10 4.11
C SER A 45 3.08 -7.16 3.31
N ILE A 46 2.12 -6.33 3.72
CA ILE A 46 0.79 -6.18 3.12
C ILE A 46 0.46 -4.72 2.83
N TRP A 47 -0.49 -4.52 1.92
CA TRP A 47 -1.15 -3.26 1.66
C TRP A 47 -2.65 -3.44 1.85
N TRP A 48 -3.35 -2.41 2.28
CA TRP A 48 -4.80 -2.45 2.34
C TRP A 48 -5.37 -2.19 0.95
N SER A 49 -6.32 -3.00 0.52
CA SER A 49 -6.94 -2.86 -0.80
C SER A 49 -7.60 -1.50 -0.99
N ASP A 50 -8.24 -1.00 0.06
CA ASP A 50 -8.87 0.32 0.09
C ASP A 50 -7.86 1.47 -0.09
N GLU A 51 -6.65 1.41 0.48
CA GLU A 51 -5.59 2.40 0.22
C GLU A 51 -5.13 2.40 -1.23
N VAL A 52 -4.98 1.20 -1.82
CA VAL A 52 -4.57 1.07 -3.23
C VAL A 52 -5.68 1.53 -4.16
N GLU A 53 -6.95 1.30 -3.82
CA GLU A 53 -8.10 1.83 -4.54
C GLU A 53 -8.18 3.36 -4.45
N LEU A 54 -8.01 3.92 -3.25
CA LEU A 54 -7.92 5.37 -3.05
C LEU A 54 -6.79 5.97 -3.89
N TRP A 55 -5.65 5.29 -3.97
CA TRP A 55 -4.51 5.75 -4.78
C TRP A 55 -4.84 5.73 -6.26
N GLN A 56 -5.46 4.66 -6.77
CA GLN A 56 -5.92 4.60 -8.16
C GLN A 56 -6.96 5.68 -8.47
N SER A 57 -7.82 6.03 -7.50
CA SER A 57 -8.81 7.10 -7.66
C SER A 57 -8.22 8.52 -7.58
N GLY A 58 -6.92 8.66 -7.28
CA GLY A 58 -6.24 9.95 -7.11
C GLY A 58 -6.59 10.69 -5.81
N LYS A 59 -7.37 10.08 -4.91
CA LYS A 59 -7.79 10.66 -3.63
C LYS A 59 -6.92 10.24 -2.45
N TRP A 60 -5.87 9.48 -2.70
CA TRP A 60 -4.97 9.02 -1.65
C TRP A 60 -4.04 10.15 -1.20
N ALA A 61 -4.10 10.45 0.09
CA ALA A 61 -3.14 11.29 0.79
C ALA A 61 -2.21 10.39 1.63
N PRO A 62 -0.92 10.73 1.74
CA PRO A 62 -0.02 10.00 2.62
C PRO A 62 -0.53 10.09 4.06
N ALA A 63 -0.63 8.94 4.75
CA ALA A 63 -1.13 8.86 6.13
C ALA A 63 -0.36 9.72 7.15
N ALA A 64 0.80 10.29 6.77
CA ALA A 64 1.50 11.32 7.55
C ALA A 64 0.68 12.62 7.74
N GLU A 65 -0.36 12.85 6.94
CA GLU A 65 -1.25 14.01 7.05
C GLU A 65 -2.48 13.78 7.94
N VAL A 66 -2.73 12.54 8.40
CA VAL A 66 -3.90 12.17 9.22
C VAL A 66 -3.55 12.07 10.72
N ALA A 67 -2.34 12.50 11.11
CA ALA A 67 -1.89 12.57 12.50
C ALA A 67 -1.62 14.02 12.95
N ALA A 68 -2.41 14.98 12.44
CA ALA A 68 -2.45 16.37 12.90
C ALA A 68 -3.79 16.66 13.58
#